data_AF-A0A143Q9H9-F1
#
_entry.id   AF-A0A143Q9H9-F1
#
_cell.length_a   1.000
_cell.length_b   1.000
_cell.length_c   1.000
_cell.angle_alpha   90.00
_cell.angle_beta   90.00
_cell.angle_gamma   90.00
#
_symmetry.space_group_name_H-M   'P 1'
#
loop_
_entity.id
_entity.type
_entity.pdbx_description
1 polymer ?
#
loop_
_entity_poly.entity_id
_entity_poly.type
_entity_poly.pdbx_seq_one_letter_code
_entity_poly.pdbx_strand_id
1 'polypeptide(L)'
;MSHNDLEKRILQEMHEVRDWISIAHALTLIGRSSFVASGDDVRRVLECVDRSDVLRLGRIVNRLEAIPKPLPVDAIIDRVMTPGNPADRSGLMMELFIVEA
;
A
#
# COMPACT_ATOMS: atom_id res chain seq x y z
N MET A 1 4.58 10.28 -13.19
CA MET A 1 3.36 9.47 -13.00
C MET A 1 2.39 10.27 -12.16
N SER A 2 1.20 10.56 -12.70
CA SER A 2 0.14 11.27 -11.98
C SER A 2 -0.54 10.33 -10.98
N HIS A 3 -1.33 10.89 -10.06
CA HIS A 3 -2.14 10.12 -9.12
C HIS A 3 -3.09 9.15 -9.83
N ASN A 4 -3.81 9.64 -10.84
CA ASN A 4 -4.77 8.85 -11.64
C ASN A 4 -4.10 7.69 -12.39
N ASP A 5 -2.82 7.80 -12.75
CA ASP A 5 -2.10 6.71 -13.41
C ASP A 5 -1.77 5.58 -12.44
N LEU A 6 -1.46 5.88 -11.18
CA LEU A 6 -1.14 4.86 -10.18
C LEU A 6 -2.42 4.12 -9.72
N GLU A 7 -3.51 4.84 -9.48
CA GLU A 7 -4.81 4.23 -9.14
C GLU A 7 -5.25 3.21 -10.20
N LYS A 8 -5.23 3.60 -11.49
CA LYS A 8 -5.57 2.71 -12.60
C LYS A 8 -4.72 1.45 -12.64
N ARG A 9 -3.42 1.58 -12.41
CA ARG A 9 -2.50 0.44 -12.40
C ARG A 9 -2.72 -0.49 -11.21
N ILE A 10 -3.06 0.06 -10.05
CA ILE A 10 -3.45 -0.74 -8.88
C ILE A 10 -4.70 -1.55 -9.20
N LEU A 11 -5.75 -0.92 -9.73
CA LEU A 11 -6.99 -1.61 -10.10
C LEU A 11 -6.75 -2.68 -11.17
N GLN A 12 -5.97 -2.36 -12.20
CA GLN A 12 -5.62 -3.31 -13.24
C GLN A 12 -4.88 -4.52 -12.66
N GLU A 13 -3.87 -4.30 -11.81
CA GLU A 13 -3.11 -5.38 -11.16
C GLU A 13 -4.04 -6.26 -10.33
N MET A 14 -4.93 -5.68 -9.53
CA MET A 14 -5.92 -6.43 -8.75
C MET A 14 -6.82 -7.32 -9.63
N HIS A 15 -7.27 -6.82 -10.79
CA HIS A 15 -8.05 -7.61 -11.74
C HIS A 15 -7.22 -8.72 -12.39
N GLU A 16 -5.95 -8.48 -12.71
CA GLU A 16 -5.05 -9.46 -13.31
C GLU A 16 -4.75 -10.62 -12.35
N VAL A 17 -4.46 -10.32 -11.08
CA VAL A 17 -4.21 -11.35 -10.05
C VAL A 17 -5.49 -11.92 -9.45
N ARG A 18 -6.66 -11.32 -9.74
CA ARG A 18 -7.98 -11.65 -9.17
C ARG A 18 -7.99 -11.65 -7.64
N ASP A 19 -7.24 -10.72 -7.05
CA ASP A 19 -7.04 -10.63 -5.62
C ASP A 19 -6.70 -9.19 -5.20
N TRP A 20 -6.69 -8.94 -3.89
CA TRP A 20 -6.15 -7.73 -3.31
C TRP A 20 -4.64 -7.67 -3.44
N ILE A 21 -4.07 -6.47 -3.46
CA ILE A 21 -2.62 -6.30 -3.47
C ILE A 21 -2.15 -5.63 -2.20
N SER A 22 -0.99 -6.05 -1.69
CA SER A 22 -0.40 -5.39 -0.52
C SER A 22 0.32 -4.09 -0.90
N ILE A 23 0.66 -3.27 0.10
CA ILE A 23 1.54 -2.10 -0.12
C ILE A 23 2.88 -2.54 -0.72
N ALA A 24 3.42 -3.68 -0.27
CA ALA A 24 4.65 -4.24 -0.82
C ALA A 24 4.53 -4.55 -2.32
N HIS A 25 3.39 -5.08 -2.74
CA HIS A 25 3.12 -5.32 -4.16
C HIS A 25 2.91 -3.99 -4.91
N ALA A 26 2.11 -3.06 -4.40
CA ALA A 26 1.88 -1.78 -5.07
C ALA A 26 3.17 -0.97 -5.33
N LEU A 27 4.21 -1.16 -4.52
CA LEU A 27 5.54 -0.57 -4.77
C LEU A 27 6.17 -1.05 -6.09
N THR A 28 5.93 -2.28 -6.52
CA THR A 28 6.48 -2.80 -7.79
C THR A 28 5.91 -2.03 -8.98
N LEU A 29 4.66 -1.55 -8.88
CA LEU A 29 4.02 -0.72 -9.89
C LEU A 29 4.78 0.60 -10.08
N ILE A 30 5.42 1.13 -9.04
CA ILE A 30 6.26 2.33 -9.16
C ILE A 30 7.75 2.01 -9.37
N GLY A 31 8.08 0.77 -9.71
CA GLY A 31 9.45 0.31 -9.97
C GLY A 31 10.30 0.18 -8.71
N ARG A 32 9.67 -0.07 -7.56
CA ARG A 32 10.34 -0.22 -6.26
C ARG A 32 10.09 -1.60 -5.66
N SER A 33 11.11 -2.18 -5.07
CA SER A 33 10.98 -3.36 -4.23
C SER A 33 10.78 -2.93 -2.77
N SER A 34 9.90 -3.63 -2.05
CA SER A 34 9.66 -3.41 -0.62
C SER A 34 10.90 -3.53 0.26
N PHE A 35 11.95 -4.25 -0.19
CA PHE A 35 13.21 -4.37 0.53
C PHE A 35 14.05 -3.08 0.50
N VAL A 36 13.87 -2.24 -0.51
CA VAL A 36 14.68 -1.02 -0.72
C VAL A 36 13.85 0.26 -0.81
N ALA A 37 12.53 0.16 -0.69
CA ALA A 37 11.63 1.29 -0.72
C ALA A 37 11.91 2.25 0.45
N SER A 38 11.84 3.55 0.13
CA SER A 38 11.92 4.64 1.10
C SER A 38 10.54 4.95 1.70
N GLY A 39 10.53 5.76 2.77
CA GLY A 39 9.28 6.28 3.33
C GLY A 39 8.48 7.09 2.31
N ASP A 40 9.15 7.80 1.39
CA ASP A 40 8.51 8.58 0.33
C ASP A 40 7.85 7.67 -0.74
N ASP A 41 8.47 6.53 -1.06
CA ASP A 41 7.88 5.54 -1.97
C ASP A 41 6.58 4.99 -1.37
N VAL A 42 6.59 4.65 -0.07
CA VAL A 42 5.40 4.18 0.67
C VAL A 42 4.35 5.28 0.76
N ARG A 43 4.74 6.51 1.11
CA ARG A 43 3.86 7.68 1.17
C ARG A 43 3.11 7.87 -0.13
N ARG A 44 3.79 7.77 -1.26
CA ARG A 44 3.19 7.93 -2.58
C ARG A 44 2.05 6.93 -2.82
N VAL A 45 2.23 5.68 -2.41
CA VAL A 45 1.18 4.65 -2.51
C VAL A 45 0.04 4.97 -1.56
N LEU A 46 0.33 5.30 -0.29
CA LEU A 46 -0.69 5.60 0.71
C LEU A 46 -1.53 6.83 0.35
N GLU A 47 -0.91 7.92 -0.11
CA GLU A 47 -1.63 9.11 -0.59
C GLU A 47 -2.46 8.81 -1.84
N CYS A 48 -2.03 7.85 -2.67
CA CYS A 48 -2.82 7.38 -3.80
C CYS A 48 -4.08 6.66 -3.32
N VAL A 49 -3.97 5.78 -2.33
CA VAL A 49 -5.14 5.09 -1.77
C VAL A 49 -6.04 6.08 -1.04
N ASP A 50 -5.48 7.02 -0.26
CA ASP A 50 -6.24 7.96 0.55
C ASP A 50 -7.15 8.86 -0.30
N ARG A 51 -6.65 9.41 -1.41
CA ARG A 51 -7.41 10.32 -2.28
C ARG A 51 -8.35 9.62 -3.27
N SER A 52 -8.25 8.30 -3.43
CA SER A 52 -9.05 7.52 -4.38
C SER A 52 -10.46 7.21 -3.87
N ASP A 53 -11.54 7.49 -4.61
CA ASP A 53 -12.89 7.10 -4.15
C ASP A 53 -13.16 5.59 -4.25
N VAL A 54 -12.33 4.87 -5.00
CA VAL A 54 -12.53 3.45 -5.33
C VAL A 54 -11.53 2.51 -4.67
N LEU A 55 -10.51 3.05 -3.97
CA LEU A 55 -9.54 2.25 -3.21
C LEU A 55 -9.70 2.46 -1.71
N ARG A 56 -9.56 1.37 -0.96
CA ARG A 56 -9.46 1.38 0.51
C ARG A 56 -8.20 0.64 0.95
N LEU A 57 -7.67 1.05 2.11
CA LEU A 57 -6.61 0.32 2.79
C LEU A 57 -7.23 -0.53 3.90
N GLY A 58 -6.76 -1.75 4.08
CA GLY A 58 -7.10 -2.60 5.21
C GLY A 58 -5.89 -3.34 5.74
N ARG A 59 -6.02 -3.88 6.95
CA ARG A 59 -5.01 -4.74 7.57
C ARG A 59 -5.58 -6.12 7.82
N ILE A 60 -4.77 -7.15 7.60
CA ILE A 60 -5.14 -8.51 7.97
C ILE A 60 -4.68 -8.77 9.40
N VAL A 61 -5.65 -9.01 10.30
CA VAL A 61 -5.39 -9.55 11.65
C VAL A 61 -5.98 -10.96 11.74
N ASN A 62 -7.31 -11.06 11.70
CA ASN A 62 -8.07 -12.31 11.54
C ASN A 62 -9.00 -12.29 10.31
N ARG A 63 -9.38 -11.08 9.91
CA ARG A 63 -10.12 -10.72 8.70
C ARG A 63 -9.53 -9.41 8.18
N LEU A 64 -9.93 -9.01 6.99
CA LEU A 64 -9.62 -7.67 6.50
C LEU A 64 -10.37 -6.63 7.36
N GLU A 65 -9.61 -5.80 8.06
CA GLU A 65 -10.14 -4.65 8.79
C GLU A 65 -9.79 -3.37 8.02
N ALA A 66 -10.80 -2.68 7.52
CA ALA A 66 -10.61 -1.44 6.79
C ALA A 66 -10.05 -0.34 7.71
N ILE A 67 -9.04 0.37 7.23
CA ILE A 67 -8.51 1.57 7.86
C ILE A 67 -9.32 2.74 7.29
N PRO A 68 -10.05 3.49 8.14
CA PRO A 68 -10.91 4.57 7.67
C PRO A 68 -10.09 5.70 7.06
N LYS A 69 -10.71 6.41 6.10
CA LYS A 69 -10.19 7.66 5.57
C LYS A 69 -10.58 8.84 6.48
N PRO A 70 -9.74 9.89 6.59
CA PRO A 70 -8.42 10.02 5.98
C PRO A 70 -7.41 9.03 6.59
N LEU A 71 -6.55 8.46 5.76
CA LEU A 71 -5.55 7.50 6.20
C LEU A 71 -4.53 8.19 7.12
N PRO A 72 -4.11 7.53 8.23
CA PRO A 72 -3.05 8.06 9.08
C PRO A 72 -1.67 7.78 8.43
N VAL A 73 -1.39 8.44 7.29
CA VAL A 73 -0.24 8.17 6.42
C VAL A 73 1.08 8.19 7.20
N ASP A 74 1.33 9.23 8.00
CA ASP A 74 2.58 9.36 8.76
C ASP A 74 2.74 8.23 9.79
N ALA A 75 1.68 7.89 10.53
CA ALA A 75 1.74 6.81 11.50
C ALA A 75 1.96 5.43 10.85
N ILE A 76 1.41 5.22 9.64
CA ILE A 76 1.65 4.00 8.86
C ILE A 76 3.11 3.95 8.40
N ILE A 77 3.65 5.05 7.87
CA ILE A 77 5.05 5.14 7.44
C ILE A 77 5.99 4.89 8.61
N ASP A 78 5.78 5.58 9.74
CA ASP A 78 6.60 5.39 10.94
C ASP A 78 6.58 3.93 11.37
N ARG A 79 5.40 3.31 11.42
CA ARG A 79 5.27 1.88 11.75
C ARG A 79 6.06 0.98 10.80
N VAL A 80 5.90 1.13 9.48
CA VAL A 80 6.55 0.21 8.51
C VAL A 80 8.03 0.49 8.33
N MET A 81 8.49 1.71 8.61
CA MET A 81 9.89 2.12 8.44
C MET A 81 10.72 2.03 9.73
N THR A 82 10.07 1.86 10.90
CA THR A 82 10.76 1.69 12.19
C THR A 82 11.71 0.48 12.23
N PRO A 83 11.36 -0.72 11.70
CA PRO A 83 12.28 -1.85 11.75
C PRO A 83 13.59 -1.57 11.02
N GLY A 84 14.72 -1.88 11.67
CA GLY A 84 16.05 -1.61 11.11
C GLY A 84 16.45 -2.54 9.96
N ASN A 85 15.79 -3.69 9.80
CA ASN A 85 16.08 -4.62 8.71
C ASN A 85 15.02 -4.57 7.59
N PRO A 86 15.42 -4.70 6.32
CA PRO A 86 14.51 -4.70 5.17
C PRO A 86 13.39 -5.75 5.18
N ALA A 87 13.67 -6.95 5.70
CA ALA A 87 12.73 -8.06 5.66
C ALA A 87 11.50 -7.79 6.53
N ASP A 88 11.71 -7.26 7.75
CA ASP A 88 10.65 -6.89 8.68
C ASP A 88 9.80 -5.74 8.11
N ARG A 89 10.44 -4.73 7.51
CA ARG A 89 9.73 -3.64 6.83
C ARG A 89 8.85 -4.17 5.71
N SER A 90 9.39 -5.06 4.87
CA SER A 90 8.61 -5.72 3.81
C SER A 90 7.46 -6.54 4.38
N GLY A 91 7.68 -7.28 5.47
CA GLY A 91 6.63 -8.04 6.15
C GLY A 91 5.47 -7.13 6.62
N LEU A 92 5.79 -6.01 7.27
CA LEU A 92 4.77 -5.03 7.68
C LEU A 92 4.01 -4.42 6.50
N MET A 93 4.68 -4.16 5.38
CA MET A 93 4.02 -3.70 4.15
C MET A 93 3.12 -4.79 3.53
N MET A 94 3.46 -6.06 3.70
CA MET A 94 2.65 -7.20 3.25
C MET A 94 1.40 -7.45 4.11
N GLU A 95 1.34 -6.92 5.34
CA GLU A 95 0.14 -6.98 6.19
C GLU A 95 -0.94 -5.94 5.82
N LEU A 96 -0.59 -4.96 5.00
CA LEU A 96 -1.46 -3.85 4.58
C LEU A 96 -1.92 -4.07 3.14
N PHE A 97 -3.23 -4.24 2.95
CA PHE A 97 -3.86 -4.56 1.68
C PHE A 97 -4.66 -3.40 1.14
N ILE A 98 -4.48 -3.15 -0.15
CA ILE A 98 -5.30 -2.26 -0.96
C ILE A 98 -6.42 -3.09 -1.56
N VAL A 99 -7.65 -2.62 -1.40
CA VAL A 99 -8.87 -3.28 -1.88
C VAL A 99 -9.76 -2.30 -2.63
N GLU A 100 -10.59 -2.81 -3.51
CA GLU A 100 -11.63 -2.05 -4.20
C GLU A 100 -12.78 -1.74 -3.20
N ALA A 101 -13.32 -0.53 -3.27
CA ALA A 101 -14.24 0.05 -2.29
C ALA A 101 -15.69 -0.44 -2.37
#